data_AF-A0A958C068-F1
#
_entry.id   AF-A0A958C068-F1
#
_cell.length_a   1.000
_cell.length_b   1.000
_cell.length_c   1.000
_cell.angle_alpha   90.00
_cell.angle_beta   90.00
_cell.angle_gamma   90.00
#
_symmetry.space_group_name_H-M   'P 1'
#
loop_
_entity.id
_entity.type
_entity.pdbx_description
1 polymer ?
#
loop_
_entity_poly.entity_id
_entity_poly.type
_entity_poly.pdbx_seq_one_letter_code
_entity_poly.pdbx_strand_id
1 'polypeptide(L)'
;LVVARNILGVINHTALTVTVARQTVPVVGIVLNNNHPTDQQAEQTNAESLRRWGRAPLLGQFPYIPSLERDQLSSLGEAIDIDGLLSSLRG
;
A
#
# COMPACT_ATOMS: atom_id res chain seq x y z
N LEU A 1 -6.19 -3.57 6.88
CA LEU A 1 -5.43 -2.82 5.87
C LEU A 1 -3.96 -2.84 6.27
N VAL A 2 -3.04 -3.14 5.35
CA VAL A 2 -1.59 -3.07 5.61
C VAL A 2 -1.03 -1.86 4.88
N VAL A 3 -0.28 -1.00 5.57
CA VAL A 3 0.45 0.11 4.96
C VAL A 3 1.93 -0.22 5.02
N ALA A 4 2.62 -0.17 3.89
CA ALA A 4 4.02 -0.55 3.79
C ALA A 4 4.84 0.58 3.17
N ARG A 5 5.98 0.88 3.77
CA ARG A 5 6.94 1.85 3.22
C ARG A 5 7.52 1.32 1.92
N ASN A 6 7.50 2.09 0.84
CA ASN A 6 8.09 1.69 -0.44
C ASN A 6 9.62 1.81 -0.38
N ILE A 7 10.30 0.71 -0.07
CA ILE A 7 11.76 0.58 0.01
C ILE A 7 12.18 -0.83 -0.45
N LEU A 8 13.48 -1.05 -0.67
CA LEU A 8 14.00 -2.40 -0.90
C LEU A 8 13.62 -3.35 0.25
N GLY A 9 13.15 -4.54 -0.09
CA GLY A 9 12.69 -5.56 0.86
C GLY A 9 11.21 -5.48 1.21
N VAL A 10 10.48 -4.43 0.80
CA VAL A 10 9.05 -4.26 1.11
C VAL A 10 8.18 -5.44 0.69
N ILE A 11 8.52 -6.10 -0.43
CA ILE A 11 7.77 -7.24 -0.98
C ILE A 11 7.68 -8.36 0.06
N ASN A 12 8.84 -8.78 0.58
CA ASN A 12 8.92 -9.90 1.53
C ASN A 12 8.27 -9.55 2.86
N HIS A 13 8.61 -8.38 3.42
CA HIS A 13 8.04 -7.94 4.70
C HIS A 13 6.52 -7.86 4.62
N THR A 14 5.98 -7.25 3.56
CA THR A 14 4.54 -7.13 3.37
C THR A 14 3.88 -8.50 3.19
N ALA A 15 4.44 -9.38 2.35
CA ALA A 15 3.88 -10.70 2.12
C ALA A 15 3.86 -11.56 3.39
N LEU A 16 4.92 -11.51 4.22
CA LEU A 16 4.98 -12.18 5.51
C LEU A 16 3.94 -11.63 6.48
N THR A 17 3.85 -10.30 6.61
CA THR A 17 2.83 -9.64 7.44
C THR A 17 1.42 -10.03 7.02
N VAL A 18 1.10 -9.98 5.73
CA VAL A 18 -0.21 -10.38 5.19
C VAL A 18 -0.51 -11.84 5.51
N THR A 19 0.47 -12.73 5.36
CA THR A 19 0.30 -14.17 5.61
C THR A 19 -0.10 -14.46 7.05
N VAL A 20 0.61 -13.84 8.00
CA VAL A 20 0.36 -14.05 9.43
C VAL A 20 -0.94 -13.34 9.85
N ALA A 21 -1.14 -12.09 9.44
CA ALA A 21 -2.31 -11.31 9.83
C ALA A 21 -3.62 -11.95 9.36
N ARG A 22 -3.65 -12.55 8.16
CA ARG A 22 -4.84 -13.25 7.62
C ARG A 22 -5.30 -14.44 8.44
N GLN A 23 -4.45 -14.97 9.33
CA GLN A 23 -4.82 -16.06 10.23
C GLN A 23 -5.75 -15.60 11.36
N THR A 24 -5.77 -14.30 11.66
CA THR A 24 -6.55 -13.74 12.79
C THR A 24 -7.56 -12.67 12.35
N VAL A 25 -7.25 -11.91 11.30
CA VAL A 25 -8.11 -10.82 10.80
C VAL A 25 -8.11 -10.75 9.27
N PRO A 26 -9.24 -10.37 8.64
CA PRO A 26 -9.27 -10.13 7.20
C PRO A 26 -8.30 -9.02 6.78
N VAL A 27 -7.41 -9.34 5.85
CA VAL A 27 -6.51 -8.35 5.22
C VAL A 27 -7.11 -7.91 3.88
N VAL A 28 -7.80 -6.77 3.95
CA VAL A 28 -8.51 -6.11 2.86
C VAL A 28 -7.64 -5.57 1.73
N GLY A 29 -6.36 -5.30 1.99
CA GLY A 29 -5.45 -4.80 0.97
C GLY A 29 -4.16 -4.21 1.54
N ILE A 30 -3.31 -3.77 0.62
CA ILE A 30 -2.01 -3.14 0.85
C ILE A 30 -2.03 -1.74 0.25
N VAL A 31 -1.50 -0.77 0.98
CA VAL A 31 -1.14 0.55 0.45
C VAL A 31 0.37 0.71 0.58
N LEU A 32 1.02 1.02 -0.54
CA LEU A 32 2.42 1.44 -0.53
C LEU A 32 2.50 2.93 -0.20
N ASN A 33 3.41 3.31 0.68
CA ASN A 33 3.62 4.70 1.08
C ASN A 33 5.05 5.14 0.73
N ASN A 34 5.17 6.12 -0.15
CA ASN A 34 6.45 6.77 -0.46
C ASN A 34 6.70 7.84 0.61
N ASN A 35 7.56 7.56 1.58
CA ASN A 35 7.83 8.51 2.68
C ASN A 35 9.10 9.35 2.48
N HIS A 36 9.68 9.29 1.29
CA HIS A 36 10.83 10.07 0.85
C HIS A 36 10.75 10.25 -0.67
N PRO A 37 11.49 11.19 -1.28
CA PRO A 37 11.54 11.34 -2.73
C PRO A 37 11.96 10.01 -3.38
N THR A 38 11.16 9.54 -4.33
CA THR A 38 11.40 8.28 -5.03
C THR A 38 12.49 8.49 -6.08
N ASP A 39 13.73 8.14 -5.72
CA ASP A 39 14.88 8.22 -6.63
C ASP A 39 15.39 6.83 -7.05
N GLN A 40 14.81 5.74 -6.52
CA GLN A 40 15.33 4.38 -6.68
C GLN A 40 14.49 3.54 -7.64
N GLN A 41 15.17 2.87 -8.59
CA GLN A 41 14.55 1.94 -9.54
C GLN A 41 13.82 0.78 -8.84
N ALA A 42 14.27 0.33 -7.66
CA ALA A 42 13.60 -0.72 -6.88
C ALA A 42 12.20 -0.29 -6.41
N GLU A 43 12.01 0.98 -6.04
CA GLU A 43 10.71 1.50 -5.62
C GLU A 43 9.69 1.55 -6.75
N GLN A 44 10.17 1.66 -8.00
CA GLN A 44 9.33 1.65 -9.20
C GLN A 44 8.78 0.24 -9.50
N THR A 45 9.54 -0.81 -9.18
CA THR A 45 9.15 -2.21 -9.46
C THR A 45 8.44 -2.90 -8.28
N ASN A 46 8.54 -2.33 -7.08
CA ASN A 46 7.91 -2.86 -5.87
C ASN A 46 6.39 -2.99 -6.01
N ALA A 47 5.72 -2.01 -6.62
CA ALA A 47 4.27 -2.03 -6.80
C ALA A 47 3.83 -3.20 -7.69
N GLU A 48 4.50 -3.42 -8.82
CA GLU A 48 4.22 -4.56 -9.70
C GLU A 48 4.51 -5.89 -9.00
N SER A 49 5.63 -5.97 -8.29
CA SER A 49 6.01 -7.16 -7.53
C SER A 49 5.00 -7.48 -6.42
N LEU A 50 4.48 -6.47 -5.71
CA LEU A 50 3.44 -6.65 -4.70
C LEU A 50 2.11 -7.08 -5.30
N ARG A 51 1.72 -6.58 -6.49
CA ARG A 51 0.54 -7.11 -7.20
C ARG A 51 0.67 -8.60 -7.50
N ARG A 52 1.88 -9.07 -7.82
CA ARG A 52 2.15 -10.47 -8.14
C ARG A 52 2.31 -11.35 -6.89
N TRP A 53 2.99 -10.87 -5.85
CA TRP A 53 3.46 -11.70 -4.72
C TRP A 53 3.08 -11.19 -3.33
N GLY A 54 2.47 -10.02 -3.21
CA GLY A 54 2.14 -9.36 -1.93
C GLY A 54 1.05 -10.05 -1.12
N ARG A 55 0.41 -11.08 -1.67
CA ARG A 55 -0.63 -11.91 -1.03
C ARG A 55 -1.91 -11.15 -0.65
N ALA A 56 -2.06 -9.87 -0.95
CA ALA A 56 -3.32 -9.13 -0.87
C ALA A 56 -3.42 -8.11 -2.02
N PRO A 57 -4.62 -7.58 -2.32
CA PRO A 57 -4.77 -6.54 -3.34
C PRO A 57 -3.92 -5.31 -3.01
N LEU A 58 -3.18 -4.81 -4.00
CA LEU A 58 -2.53 -3.50 -3.88
C LEU A 58 -3.55 -2.42 -4.26
N LEU A 59 -3.99 -1.65 -3.27
CA LEU A 59 -5.01 -0.61 -3.43
C LEU A 59 -4.44 0.68 -4.04
N GLY A 60 -3.14 0.91 -3.92
CA GLY A 60 -2.53 2.10 -4.48
C GLY A 60 -1.16 2.41 -3.89
N GLN A 61 -0.59 3.52 -4.39
CA GLN A 61 0.64 4.11 -3.90
C GLN A 61 0.34 5.53 -3.44
N PHE A 62 0.61 5.79 -2.17
CA PHE A 62 0.53 7.12 -1.60
C PHE A 62 1.84 7.88 -1.88
N PRO A 63 1.77 9.07 -2.50
CA PRO A 63 2.96 9.79 -2.93
C PRO A 63 3.72 10.38 -1.74
N TYR A 64 4.98 10.75 -1.97
CA TYR A 64 5.75 11.50 -0.99
C TYR A 64 5.25 12.93 -0.88
N ILE A 65 4.90 13.33 0.34
CA ILE A 65 4.40 14.67 0.66
C ILE A 65 5.30 15.25 1.76
N PRO A 66 6.15 16.23 1.44
CA PRO A 66 7.08 16.81 2.42
C PRO A 66 6.38 17.62 3.52
N SER A 67 5.20 18.17 3.23
CA SER A 67 4.35 18.87 4.19
C SER A 67 2.89 18.57 3.86
N LEU A 68 2.13 18.04 4.81
CA LEU A 68 0.74 17.65 4.62
C LEU A 68 -0.17 18.72 5.21
N GLU A 69 -0.92 19.41 4.35
CA GLU A 69 -2.05 20.24 4.75
C GLU A 69 -3.34 19.42 4.71
N ARG A 70 -4.26 19.69 5.65
CA ARG A 70 -5.51 18.92 5.80
C ARG A 70 -6.33 18.92 4.51
N ASP A 71 -6.33 20.03 3.79
CA ASP A 71 -7.14 20.22 2.58
C ASP A 71 -6.60 19.42 1.39
N GLN A 72 -5.31 19.03 1.41
CA GLN A 72 -4.70 18.21 0.38
C GLN A 72 -4.98 16.71 0.57
N LEU A 73 -5.31 16.29 1.79
CA LEU A 73 -5.46 14.87 2.13
C LEU A 73 -6.58 14.19 1.32
N SER A 74 -7.68 14.90 1.07
CA SER A 74 -8.80 14.38 0.29
C SER A 74 -8.40 14.06 -1.15
N SER A 75 -7.71 14.98 -1.83
CA SER A 75 -7.24 14.78 -3.20
C SER A 75 -6.16 13.70 -3.29
N LEU A 76 -5.30 13.59 -2.29
CA LEU A 76 -4.28 12.53 -2.23
C LEU A 76 -4.90 11.14 -2.02
N GLY A 77 -6.06 11.07 -1.36
CA GLY A 77 -6.83 9.85 -1.19
C GLY A 77 -7.29 9.22 -2.51
N GLU A 78 -7.43 10.00 -3.58
CA GLU A 78 -7.81 9.51 -4.92
C GLU A 78 -6.80 8.53 -5.52
N ALA A 79 -5.54 8.54 -5.03
CA ALA A 79 -4.52 7.59 -5.44
C ALA A 79 -4.73 6.17 -4.86
N ILE A 80 -5.70 6.01 -3.95
CA ILE A 80 -6.04 4.75 -3.30
C ILE A 80 -7.41 4.28 -3.80
N ASP A 81 -7.51 3.02 -4.18
CA ASP A 81 -8.76 2.36 -4.55
C ASP A 81 -9.68 2.18 -3.32
N ILE A 82 -10.42 3.25 -2.99
CA ILE A 82 -11.37 3.28 -1.88
C ILE A 82 -12.56 2.37 -2.15
N ASP A 83 -13.02 2.24 -3.40
CA ASP A 83 -14.13 1.36 -3.76
C ASP A 83 -13.76 -0.12 -3.56
N GLY A 84 -12.54 -0.50 -3.98
CA GLY A 84 -11.95 -1.80 -3.68
C GLY A 84 -11.83 -2.07 -2.18
N LEU A 85 -11.44 -1.06 -1.40
CA LEU A 85 -11.39 -1.17 0.07
C LEU A 85 -12.80 -1.39 0.65
N LEU A 86 -13.77 -0.55 0.31
CA LEU A 86 -15.13 -0.60 0.86
C LEU A 86 -15.87 -1.88 0.48
N SER A 87 -15.68 -2.37 -0.75
CA SER A 87 -16.27 -3.65 -1.18
C SER A 87 -15.72 -4.82 -0.38
N SER A 88 -14.42 -4.83 -0.07
CA SER A 88 -13.79 -5.89 0.74
C SER A 88 -14.21 -5.89 2.23
N LEU A 89 -14.78 -4.79 2.73
CA LEU A 89 -15.30 -4.66 4.11
C LEU A 89 -16.76 -5.11 4.25
N ARG A 90 -17.49 -5.27 3.14
CA ARG A 90 -18.90 -5.67 3.12
C ARG A 90 -19.09 -7.19 2.98
N GLY A 91 -18.00 -7.96 3.00
CA GLY A 91 -17.97 -9.42 2.95
C GLY A 91 -18.14 -10.05 4.33
#